data_AF-A0A6A8MR86-F1
#
_entry.id   AF-A0A6A8MR86-F1
#
_cell.length_a   1.000
_cell.length_b   1.000
_cell.length_c   1.000
_cell.angle_alpha   90.00
_cell.angle_beta   90.00
_cell.angle_gamma   90.00
#
_symmetry.space_group_name_H-M   'P 1'
#
loop_
_entity.id
_entity.type
_entity.pdbx_description
1 polymer ?
#
loop_
_entity_poly.entity_id
_entity_poly.type
_entity_poly.pdbx_seq_one_letter_code
_entity_poly.pdbx_strand_id
1 'polypeptide(L)' 'MTEIAEAVVSGDRGALARLISLVETGQPSGTAAAAQIFPHTGNAYLVGITGAPGAG' A
#
# COMPACT_ATOMS: atom_id res chain seq x y z
N MET A 1 6.28 -5.42 14.26
CA MET A 1 6.29 -5.11 12.81
C MET A 1 7.41 -4.09 12.58
N THR A 2 7.70 -3.66 11.35
CA THR A 2 8.53 -2.47 11.13
C THR A 2 7.75 -1.24 11.55
N GLU A 3 8.44 -0.17 11.96
CA GLU A 3 7.80 1.09 12.38
C GLU A 3 6.84 1.62 11.31
N ILE A 4 7.24 1.58 10.04
CA ILE A 4 6.39 2.00 8.92
C ILE A 4 5.16 1.10 8.75
N ALA A 5 5.29 -0.22 8.98
CA ALA A 5 4.15 -1.13 8.90
C ALA A 5 3.16 -0.91 10.05
N GLU A 6 3.64 -0.63 11.27
CA GLU A 6 2.80 -0.31 12.43
C GLU A 6 2.04 0.99 12.21
N ALA A 7 2.75 2.02 11.72
CA ALA A 7 2.14 3.29 11.37
C ALA A 7 1.04 3.13 10.30
N VAL A 8 1.28 2.32 9.26
CA VAL A 8 0.28 2.04 8.22
C VAL A 8 -0.95 1.33 8.78
N VAL A 9 -0.78 0.27 9.59
CA VAL A 9 -1.91 -0.45 10.19
C VAL A 9 -2.68 0.44 11.18
N SER A 10 -2.02 1.42 11.81
CA SER A 10 -2.67 2.43 12.67
C SER A 10 -3.42 3.53 11.91
N GLY A 11 -3.32 3.57 10.57
CA GLY A 11 -4.02 4.54 9.73
C GLY A 11 -3.23 5.81 9.39
N ASP A 12 -1.91 5.84 9.62
CA ASP A 12 -1.06 6.98 9.23
C ASP A 12 -0.94 7.06 7.70
N ARG A 13 -1.57 8.09 7.12
CA ARG A 13 -1.58 8.34 5.66
C ARG A 13 -0.20 8.69 5.09
N GLY A 14 0.65 9.36 5.87
CA GLY A 14 2.00 9.71 5.45
C GLY A 14 2.92 8.50 5.39
N ALA A 15 2.82 7.60 6.37
CA ALA A 15 3.48 6.31 6.37
C ALA A 15 3.04 5.45 5.18
N LEU A 16 1.74 5.44 4.86
CA LEU A 16 1.21 4.74 3.70
C LEU A 16 1.81 5.27 2.39
N ALA A 17 1.83 6.59 2.19
CA ALA A 17 2.43 7.19 0.99
C ALA A 17 3.92 6.81 0.83
N ARG A 18 4.69 6.88 1.91
CA ARG A 18 6.10 6.47 1.91
C ARG A 18 6.26 4.98 1.58
N LEU A 19 5.43 4.11 2.16
CA LEU A 19 5.48 2.68 1.90
C LEU A 19 5.18 2.36 0.43
N ILE A 20 4.18 3.01 -0.17
CA ILE A 20 3.85 2.85 -1.60
C ILE A 20 5.10 3.16 -2.44
N SER A 21 5.75 4.30 -2.21
CA SER A 21 6.96 4.66 -2.94
C SER A 21 8.11 3.65 -2.76
N LEU A 22 8.32 3.12 -1.54
CA LEU A 22 9.35 2.11 -1.29
C LEU A 22 9.07 0.82 -2.08
N VAL A 23 7.81 0.39 -2.13
CA VAL A 23 7.40 -0.80 -2.90
C VAL A 23 7.55 -0.57 -4.40
N GLU A 24 7.06 0.55 -4.92
CA GLU A 24 7.12 0.87 -6.36
C GLU A 24 8.56 1.03 -6.87
N THR A 25 9.47 1.51 -6.02
CA THR A 25 10.89 1.63 -6.35
C THR A 25 11.68 0.35 -6.10
N GLY A 26 11.03 -0.73 -5.65
CA GLY A 26 11.65 -2.04 -5.43
C GLY A 26 12.59 -2.10 -4.22
N GLN A 27 12.44 -1.20 -3.25
CA GLN A 27 13.28 -1.20 -2.06
C GLN A 27 13.00 -2.43 -1.19
N PRO A 28 14.03 -3.17 -0.73
CA PRO A 28 13.83 -4.36 0.11
C PRO A 28 13.04 -4.10 1.39
N SER A 29 13.19 -2.90 1.96
CA SER A 29 12.44 -2.45 3.14
C SER A 29 10.94 -2.30 2.85
N GLY A 30 10.56 -1.87 1.64
CA GLY A 30 9.18 -1.79 1.19
C GLY A 30 8.53 -3.17 1.10
N THR A 31 9.21 -4.12 0.43
CA THR A 31 8.73 -5.50 0.31
C THR A 31 8.59 -6.18 1.68
N ALA A 32 9.56 -5.99 2.57
CA ALA A 32 9.51 -6.55 3.93
C ALA A 32 8.34 -5.97 4.75
N ALA A 33 8.09 -4.67 4.68
CA ALA A 33 6.96 -4.03 5.34
C ALA A 33 5.61 -4.47 4.74
N ALA A 34 5.51 -4.58 3.41
CA ALA A 34 4.30 -5.07 2.73
C ALA A 34 3.95 -6.50 3.14
N ALA A 35 4.94 -7.39 3.25
CA ALA A 35 4.74 -8.76 3.70
C ALA A 35 4.17 -8.83 5.13
N GLN A 36 4.58 -7.91 6.01
CA GLN A 36 4.05 -7.83 7.37
C GLN A 36 2.64 -7.24 7.45
N ILE A 37 2.25 -6.39 6.50
CA ILE A 37 0.90 -5.81 6.41
C ILE A 37 -0.09 -6.81 5.80
N PHE A 38 0.36 -7.73 4.94
CA PHE A 38 -0.48 -8.66 4.21
C PHE A 38 -1.59 -9.36 5.03
N PRO A 39 -1.35 -9.84 6.27
CA PRO A 39 -2.41 -10.46 7.10
C PRO A 39 -3.57 -9.52 7.49
N HIS A 40 -3.40 -8.20 7.38
CA HIS A 40 -4.41 -7.19 7.70
C HIS A 40 -5.22 -6.73 6.47
N THR A 41 -4.96 -7.30 5.29
CA THR A 41 -5.59 -6.90 4.02
C THR A 41 -6.80 -7.78 3.67
N GLY A 42 -7.44 -7.54 2.51
CA GLY A 42 -8.56 -8.36 2.01
C GLY A 42 -9.97 -7.92 2.46
N ASN A 43 -10.08 -6.95 3.38
CA ASN A 43 -11.36 -6.41 3.87
C ASN A 43 -11.84 -5.19 3.07
N ALA A 44 -11.68 -5.21 1.74
CA ALA A 44 -12.08 -4.13 0.86
C ALA A 44 -12.66 -4.68 -0.46
N TYR A 45 -13.61 -3.96 -1.05
CA TYR A 45 -14.12 -4.27 -2.38
C TYR A 45 -13.11 -3.82 -3.44
N LEU A 46 -12.73 -4.73 -4.34
CA LEU A 46 -11.87 -4.42 -5.48
C LEU A 46 -12.72 -4.16 -6.72
N VAL A 47 -12.66 -2.94 -7.26
CA VAL A 47 -13.40 -2.53 -8.47
C VAL A 47 -12.40 -2.11 -9.54
N GLY A 48 -12.41 -2.78 -10.68
CA GLY A 48 -11.63 -2.40 -11.86
C GLY A 48 -12.43 -1.46 -12.76
N ILE A 49 -11.83 -0.34 -13.15
CA ILE A 49 -12.44 0.67 -14.03
C ILE A 49 -11.49 0.91 -15.20
N THR A 50 -12.03 1.01 -16.41
CA THR A 50 -11.28 1.31 -17.64
C THR A 50 -12.11 2.20 -18.57
N GLY A 51 -11.47 2.85 -19.53
CA GLY A 51 -12.10 3.73 -20.49
C GLY A 51 -11.08 4.35 -21.45
N ALA A 52 -11.54 4.83 -22.61
CA ALA A 52 -10.69 5.57 -23.53
C ALA A 52 -10.32 6.96 -22.97
N PRO A 53 -9.25 7.61 -23.47
CA PRO A 53 -8.96 9.00 -23.11
C PRO A 53 -10.17 9.91 -23.36
N GLY A 54 -10.58 10.67 -22.34
CA GLY A 54 -11.76 11.55 -22.40
C GLY A 54 -13.10 10.86 -22.10
N ALA A 55 -13.12 9.60 -21.65
CA ALA A 55 -14.36 8.86 -21.39
C ALA A 55 -15.29 9.48 -20.33
N GLY A 56 -14.72 10.20 -19.34
CA GLY A 56 -15.49 10.79 -18.25
C GLY A 56 -16.21 9.74 -17.43
#